data_AF-A0A451B6K2-F1
#
_entry.id   AF-A0A451B6K2-F1
#
_cell.length_a   1.000
_cell.length_b   1.000
_cell.length_c   1.000
_cell.angle_alpha   90.00
_cell.angle_beta   90.00
_cell.angle_gamma   90.00
#
_symmetry.space_group_name_H-M   'P 1'
#
loop_
_entity.id
_entity.type
_entity.pdbx_description
1 polymer ?
#
loop_
_entity_poly.entity_id
_entity_poly.type
_entity_poly.pdbx_seq_one_letter_code
_entity_poly.pdbx_strand_id
1 'polypeptide(L)'
;MIERYAMPPRHSILPRERFFDLVLCPKGLRNRPEWNPGRNPLLIREGYAYVDKSRLIQSVLDSSAKVLLLPRPRRFGKTLNLSMLRAFFDRDTPGSAELFRGLAIERAGEAYTAHRGRYPVVFLTLKDIKTNNWENCLGHLRQVIATECYRHEWLLDGNILNAEEQELFLAIKGRRASQYELEASLSHLLIWLERATGERVVLLIDEYDTPIHAGYQSGFYE
;
A
#
# COMPACT_ATOMS: atom_id res chain seq x y z
N MET A 1 11.23 9.23 41.60
CA MET A 1 12.57 9.56 41.06
C MET A 1 12.34 10.12 39.67
N ILE A 2 12.30 11.45 39.55
CA ILE A 2 11.94 12.20 38.34
C ILE A 2 13.24 12.74 37.76
N GLU A 3 13.68 12.23 36.61
CA GLU A 3 14.84 12.78 35.92
C GLU A 3 14.39 13.88 34.95
N ARG A 4 14.70 15.12 35.32
CA ARG A 4 14.52 16.33 34.51
C ARG A 4 15.68 16.41 33.52
N TYR A 5 15.41 16.37 32.22
CA TYR A 5 16.40 16.75 31.21
C TYR A 5 16.38 18.28 31.04
N ALA A 6 17.53 18.91 31.29
CA ALA A 6 17.78 20.34 31.14
C ALA A 6 17.83 20.75 29.65
N MET A 7 17.18 21.86 29.30
CA MET A 7 17.35 22.51 27.99
C MET A 7 18.60 23.41 27.99
N PRO A 8 19.36 23.48 26.87
CA PRO A 8 20.45 24.44 26.73
C PRO A 8 19.95 25.86 26.35
N PRO A 9 20.78 26.90 26.49
CA PRO A 9 20.35 28.30 26.51
C PRO A 9 20.00 28.87 25.13
N ARG A 10 19.12 29.87 25.13
CA ARG A 10 18.73 30.67 23.96
C ARG A 10 19.89 31.55 23.52
N HIS A 11 20.44 31.22 22.35
CA HIS A 11 21.18 32.06 21.39
C HIS A 11 22.38 31.29 20.82
N SER A 12 22.11 30.42 19.86
CA SER A 12 23.04 30.10 18.78
C SER A 12 22.24 29.65 17.57
N ILE A 13 22.34 30.41 16.49
CA ILE A 13 21.74 30.07 15.20
C ILE A 13 22.58 28.93 14.63
N LEU A 14 22.04 27.71 14.64
CA LEU A 14 22.65 26.56 13.97
C LEU A 14 22.09 26.43 12.54
N PRO A 15 22.93 26.03 11.55
CA PRO A 15 22.54 26.03 10.14
C PRO A 15 21.44 25.00 9.86
N ARG A 16 20.57 25.31 8.88
CA ARG A 16 19.37 24.53 8.47
C ARG A 16 19.63 23.08 8.03
N GLU A 17 20.87 22.62 8.03
CA GLU A 17 21.22 21.25 7.62
C GLU A 17 21.34 20.25 8.77
N ARG A 18 21.25 20.67 10.04
CA ARG A 18 21.34 19.76 11.21
C ARG A 18 20.01 19.46 11.91
N PHE A 19 18.88 19.69 11.26
CA PHE A 19 17.58 19.23 11.78
C PHE A 19 17.18 17.83 11.28
N PHE A 20 17.94 17.25 10.35
CA PHE A 20 17.62 15.96 9.72
C PHE A 20 18.51 14.79 10.14
N ASP A 21 19.54 15.01 10.96
CA ASP A 21 20.48 13.95 11.40
C ASP A 21 20.15 13.33 12.76
N LEU A 22 18.95 13.54 13.30
CA LEU A 22 18.51 12.88 14.53
C LEU A 22 17.47 11.79 14.27
N VAL A 23 17.70 10.93 13.28
CA VAL A 23 16.92 9.70 13.14
C VAL A 23 17.88 8.59 12.73
N LEU A 24 17.77 7.45 13.41
CA LEU A 24 18.50 6.20 13.17
C LEU A 24 19.83 6.06 13.94
N CYS A 25 19.72 5.83 15.26
CA CYS A 25 20.78 5.14 16.00
C CYS A 25 20.26 3.74 16.39
N PRO A 26 20.70 2.66 15.70
CA PRO A 26 20.51 1.31 16.21
C PRO A 26 21.51 1.07 17.34
N LYS A 27 21.10 0.34 18.38
CA LYS A 27 22.08 -0.21 19.33
C LYS A 27 22.94 -1.25 18.61
N GLY A 28 24.13 -0.84 18.18
CA GLY A 28 25.31 -1.71 18.10
C GLY A 28 25.39 -2.80 17.02
N LEU A 29 25.20 -2.50 15.74
CA LEU A 29 25.59 -3.41 14.64
C LEU A 29 26.42 -2.70 13.57
N ARG A 30 27.57 -3.31 13.20
CA ARG A 30 28.63 -2.75 12.34
C ARG A 30 28.42 -2.93 10.82
N ASN A 31 27.41 -3.68 10.38
CA ASN A 31 27.19 -3.93 8.95
C ASN A 31 25.83 -3.38 8.52
N ARG A 32 25.84 -2.43 7.58
CA ARG A 32 24.65 -1.79 7.01
C ARG A 32 24.12 -2.62 5.84
N PRO A 33 22.94 -3.24 5.91
CA PRO A 33 22.24 -3.68 4.71
C PRO A 33 21.63 -2.47 3.98
N GLU A 34 21.53 -2.57 2.66
CA GLU A 34 21.03 -1.54 1.76
C GLU A 34 19.55 -1.22 2.05
N TRP A 35 19.21 0.07 2.18
CA TRP A 35 17.89 0.54 2.59
C TRP A 35 16.84 0.32 1.49
N ASN A 36 15.75 -0.39 1.81
CA ASN A 36 14.61 -0.59 0.91
C ASN A 36 13.30 -0.04 1.53
N PRO A 37 12.67 1.01 0.96
CA PRO A 37 11.55 1.76 1.55
C PRO A 37 10.20 1.03 1.67
N GLY A 38 10.06 -0.21 1.20
CA GLY A 38 8.78 -0.93 1.12
C GLY A 38 8.39 -1.81 2.33
N ARG A 39 9.01 -1.63 3.51
CA ARG A 39 9.07 -2.70 4.53
C ARG A 39 8.50 -2.33 5.92
N ASN A 40 7.30 -1.74 6.03
CA ASN A 40 6.71 -1.36 7.34
C ASN A 40 6.62 -2.53 8.35
N PRO A 41 6.04 -3.70 8.01
CA PRO A 41 5.93 -4.80 8.97
C PRO A 41 7.29 -5.32 9.43
N LEU A 42 8.28 -5.28 8.54
CA LEU A 42 9.64 -5.74 8.81
C LEU A 42 10.41 -4.74 9.66
N LEU A 43 10.25 -3.43 9.50
CA LEU A 43 10.91 -2.42 10.34
C LEU A 43 10.49 -2.53 11.81
N ILE A 44 9.20 -2.78 12.06
CA ILE A 44 8.68 -3.01 13.42
C ILE A 44 9.20 -4.37 13.95
N ARG A 45 9.14 -5.44 13.15
CA ARG A 45 9.63 -6.77 13.53
C ARG A 45 11.14 -6.84 13.74
N GLU A 46 11.92 -6.03 13.01
CA GLU A 46 13.39 -6.00 13.04
C GLU A 46 13.94 -4.93 14.02
N GLY A 47 13.08 -4.24 14.77
CA GLY A 47 13.49 -3.35 15.87
C GLY A 47 14.12 -2.02 15.46
N TYR A 48 13.86 -1.54 14.24
CA TYR A 48 14.32 -0.23 13.80
C TYR A 48 13.51 0.92 14.43
N ALA A 49 14.08 2.13 14.47
CA ALA A 49 13.36 3.32 14.93
C ALA A 49 12.17 3.61 14.00
N TYR A 50 10.96 3.31 14.49
CA TYR A 50 9.70 3.49 13.78
C TYR A 50 8.96 4.73 14.29
N VAL A 51 8.64 5.65 13.39
CA VAL A 51 7.74 6.77 13.71
C VAL A 51 6.31 6.29 13.54
N ASP A 52 5.53 6.28 14.63
CA ASP A 52 4.14 5.83 14.61
C ASP A 52 3.28 6.76 13.74
N LYS A 53 2.89 6.26 12.56
CA LYS A 53 1.97 6.91 11.62
C LYS A 53 0.58 6.27 11.64
N SER A 54 0.28 5.38 12.58
CA SER A 54 -0.96 4.59 12.59
C SER A 54 -2.23 5.44 12.77
N ARG A 55 -2.11 6.70 13.22
CA ARG A 55 -3.22 7.67 13.19
C ARG A 55 -3.76 7.93 11.78
N LEU A 56 -2.96 7.71 10.72
CA LEU A 56 -3.45 7.77 9.35
C LEU A 56 -4.62 6.80 9.11
N ILE A 57 -4.61 5.63 9.76
CA ILE A 57 -5.69 4.65 9.65
C ILE A 57 -7.00 5.23 10.21
N GLN A 58 -6.94 5.91 11.36
CA GLN A 58 -8.11 6.61 11.93
C GLN A 58 -8.61 7.67 10.96
N SER A 59 -7.72 8.52 10.44
CA SER A 59 -8.11 9.56 9.48
C SER A 59 -8.73 9.01 8.19
N VAL A 60 -8.32 7.82 7.75
CA VAL A 60 -8.93 7.13 6.60
C VAL A 60 -10.33 6.63 6.95
N LEU A 61 -10.52 6.06 8.14
CA LEU A 61 -11.81 5.54 8.61
C LEU A 61 -12.83 6.64 8.92
N ASP A 62 -12.38 7.77 9.46
CA ASP A 62 -13.23 8.93 9.78
C ASP A 62 -13.62 9.74 8.53
N SER A 63 -12.93 9.52 7.41
CA SER A 63 -13.20 10.22 6.17
C SER A 63 -14.49 9.73 5.53
N SER A 64 -15.37 10.67 5.16
CA SER A 64 -16.55 10.36 4.32
C SER A 64 -16.19 10.17 2.84
N ALA A 65 -14.94 10.40 2.45
CA ALA A 65 -14.52 10.31 1.06
C ALA A 65 -14.37 8.86 0.61
N LYS A 66 -15.04 8.51 -0.51
CA LYS A 66 -14.89 7.18 -1.15
C LYS A 66 -13.51 6.97 -1.80
N VAL A 67 -12.83 8.07 -2.14
CA VAL A 67 -11.50 8.07 -2.75
C VAL A 67 -10.63 9.04 -1.98
N LEU A 68 -9.48 8.57 -1.49
CA LEU A 68 -8.49 9.39 -0.82
C LEU A 68 -7.24 9.52 -1.70
N LEU A 69 -7.02 10.72 -2.23
CA LEU A 69 -5.79 11.03 -2.94
C LEU A 69 -4.72 11.50 -1.94
N LEU A 70 -3.62 10.76 -1.85
CA LEU A 70 -2.44 11.18 -1.10
C LEU A 70 -1.46 11.88 -2.07
N PRO A 71 -1.47 13.23 -2.18
CA PRO A 71 -0.64 14.00 -3.12
C PRO A 71 0.85 13.79 -2.85
N ARG A 72 1.77 14.21 -3.74
CA ARG A 72 3.21 13.86 -3.78
C ARG A 72 4.18 14.82 -3.07
N PRO A 73 4.17 14.95 -1.72
CA PRO A 73 5.36 15.41 -1.03
C PRO A 73 6.44 14.32 -1.14
N ARG A 74 7.58 14.67 -1.73
CA ARG A 74 8.74 13.78 -1.86
C ARG A 74 9.16 13.27 -0.49
N ARG A 75 9.52 11.98 -0.41
CA ARG A 75 10.04 11.31 0.81
C ARG A 75 9.07 11.26 2.01
N PHE A 76 7.76 11.47 1.79
CA PHE A 76 6.76 11.37 2.86
C PHE A 76 6.51 9.92 3.36
N GLY A 77 7.04 8.92 2.65
CA GLY A 77 6.84 7.50 2.96
C GLY A 77 5.46 7.00 2.56
N LYS A 78 4.97 7.38 1.38
CA LYS A 78 3.64 6.96 0.88
C LYS A 78 3.52 5.46 0.69
N THR A 79 4.47 4.84 0.02
CA THR A 79 4.52 3.38 -0.14
C THR A 79 4.45 2.70 1.23
N LEU A 80 5.23 3.21 2.20
CA LEU A 80 5.21 2.73 3.58
C LEU A 80 3.83 2.88 4.26
N ASN A 81 3.15 3.99 4.02
CA ASN A 81 1.80 4.25 4.54
C ASN A 81 0.76 3.34 3.88
N LEU A 82 0.82 3.12 2.56
CA LEU A 82 -0.08 2.21 1.87
C LEU A 82 0.15 0.75 2.30
N SER A 83 1.41 0.34 2.52
CA SER A 83 1.72 -0.98 3.10
C SER A 83 1.17 -1.14 4.51
N MET A 84 1.16 -0.06 5.33
CA MET A 84 0.54 -0.07 6.65
C MET A 84 -0.98 -0.20 6.55
N LEU A 85 -1.64 0.55 5.66
CA LEU A 85 -3.07 0.44 5.42
C LEU A 85 -3.45 -0.96 4.94
N ARG A 86 -2.67 -1.53 4.01
CA ARG A 86 -2.82 -2.92 3.60
C ARG A 86 -2.70 -3.86 4.81
N ALA A 87 -1.61 -3.79 5.57
CA ALA A 87 -1.41 -4.67 6.72
C ALA A 87 -2.51 -4.52 7.79
N PHE A 88 -3.13 -3.35 7.91
CA PHE A 88 -4.23 -3.12 8.83
C PHE A 88 -5.55 -3.71 8.32
N PHE A 89 -5.95 -3.43 7.07
CA PHE A 89 -7.27 -3.81 6.55
C PHE A 89 -7.33 -5.23 6.00
N ASP A 90 -6.24 -5.73 5.42
CA ASP A 90 -6.18 -6.96 4.64
C ASP A 90 -6.45 -8.19 5.51
N ARG A 91 -7.56 -8.86 5.22
CA ARG A 91 -7.97 -10.11 5.87
C ARG A 91 -6.97 -11.25 5.70
N ASP A 92 -6.17 -11.22 4.63
CA ASP A 92 -5.21 -12.27 4.30
C ASP A 92 -3.80 -11.97 4.85
N THR A 93 -3.65 -10.93 5.68
CA THR A 93 -2.36 -10.60 6.32
C THR A 93 -2.23 -11.27 7.70
N PRO A 94 -1.47 -12.37 7.83
CA PRO A 94 -1.28 -13.05 9.10
C PRO A 94 -0.48 -12.19 10.10
N GLY A 95 -0.89 -12.21 11.37
CA GLY A 95 -0.20 -11.50 12.44
C GLY A 95 -0.37 -9.98 12.42
N SER A 96 -1.38 -9.46 11.71
CA SER A 96 -1.71 -8.03 11.69
C SER A 96 -1.90 -7.46 13.11
N ALA A 97 -2.57 -8.21 13.99
CA ALA A 97 -2.83 -7.75 15.37
C ALA A 97 -1.56 -7.40 16.16
N GLU A 98 -0.49 -8.17 15.98
CA GLU A 98 0.78 -7.94 16.68
C GLU A 98 1.53 -6.71 16.13
N LEU A 99 1.40 -6.44 14.82
CA LEU A 99 2.07 -5.30 14.18
C LEU A 99 1.58 -3.95 14.72
N PHE A 100 0.34 -3.87 15.17
CA PHE A 100 -0.27 -2.62 15.66
C PHE A 100 -0.28 -2.50 17.19
N ARG A 101 0.28 -3.47 17.91
CA ARG A 101 0.29 -3.48 19.37
C ARG A 101 1.05 -2.27 19.91
N GLY A 102 0.42 -1.53 20.83
CA GLY A 102 0.97 -0.35 21.47
C GLY A 102 0.98 0.91 20.60
N LEU A 103 0.58 0.84 19.32
CA LEU A 103 0.51 1.99 18.41
C LEU A 103 -0.77 2.82 18.64
N ALA A 104 -0.80 4.04 18.13
CA ALA A 104 -1.91 4.97 18.29
C ALA A 104 -3.26 4.41 17.78
N ILE A 105 -3.25 3.59 16.71
CA ILE A 105 -4.48 2.95 16.19
C ILE A 105 -5.09 1.94 17.17
N GLU A 106 -4.29 1.18 17.92
CA GLU A 106 -4.81 0.25 18.92
C GLU A 106 -5.42 1.02 20.10
N ARG A 107 -4.80 2.13 20.48
CA ARG A 107 -5.28 3.02 21.55
C ARG A 107 -6.52 3.84 21.15
N ALA A 108 -6.91 3.81 19.88
CA ALA A 108 -8.06 4.55 19.34
C ALA A 108 -9.40 3.98 19.80
N GLY A 109 -9.42 2.70 20.21
CA GLY A 109 -10.60 2.00 20.68
C GLY A 109 -11.19 1.03 19.65
N GLU A 110 -12.18 0.29 20.11
CA GLU A 110 -12.78 -0.85 19.40
C GLU A 110 -13.40 -0.47 18.06
N ALA A 111 -14.00 0.72 17.99
CA ALA A 111 -14.60 1.26 16.77
C ALA A 111 -13.62 1.26 15.58
N TYR A 112 -12.33 1.46 15.82
CA TYR A 112 -11.31 1.40 14.78
C TYR A 112 -10.70 0.01 14.63
N THR A 113 -10.40 -0.68 15.73
CA THR A 113 -9.75 -2.00 15.67
C THR A 113 -10.66 -3.09 15.08
N ALA A 114 -11.99 -2.90 15.08
CA ALA A 114 -12.94 -3.79 14.42
C ALA A 114 -12.77 -3.85 12.89
N HIS A 115 -12.07 -2.87 12.29
CA HIS A 115 -11.74 -2.86 10.87
C HIS A 115 -10.46 -3.63 10.53
N ARG A 116 -9.72 -4.10 11.55
CA ARG A 116 -8.43 -4.76 11.36
C ARG A 116 -8.63 -6.17 10.81
N GLY A 117 -7.96 -6.49 9.70
CA GLY A 117 -8.01 -7.79 9.06
C GLY A 117 -9.40 -8.19 8.58
N ARG A 118 -10.25 -7.22 8.24
CA ARG A 118 -11.65 -7.44 7.89
C ARG A 118 -11.90 -7.47 6.39
N TYR A 119 -11.17 -6.65 5.64
CA TYR A 119 -11.52 -6.34 4.25
C TYR A 119 -10.67 -7.13 3.26
N PRO A 120 -11.24 -7.57 2.13
CA PRO A 120 -10.43 -7.85 0.96
C PRO A 120 -9.73 -6.54 0.54
N VAL A 121 -8.41 -6.60 0.42
CA VAL A 121 -7.61 -5.48 -0.10
C VAL A 121 -7.19 -5.84 -1.52
N VAL A 122 -7.20 -4.88 -2.43
CA VAL A 122 -6.54 -4.97 -3.74
C VAL A 122 -5.39 -3.97 -3.75
N PHE A 123 -4.15 -4.42 -4.00
CA PHE A 123 -2.96 -3.58 -3.93
C PHE A 123 -2.19 -3.60 -5.24
N LEU A 124 -2.17 -2.45 -5.94
CA LEU A 124 -1.45 -2.28 -7.21
C LEU A 124 -0.31 -1.30 -7.03
N THR A 125 0.88 -1.62 -7.55
CA THR A 125 2.00 -0.68 -7.64
C THR A 125 2.36 -0.45 -9.11
N LEU A 126 2.31 0.81 -9.55
CA LEU A 126 2.62 1.19 -10.93
C LEU A 126 4.03 1.78 -11.08
N LYS A 127 4.86 1.66 -10.03
CA LYS A 127 6.21 2.26 -9.93
C LYS A 127 7.16 1.83 -11.07
N ASP A 128 6.97 0.63 -11.61
CA ASP A 128 7.84 0.01 -12.60
C ASP A 128 7.33 0.20 -14.04
N ILE A 129 6.20 0.92 -14.23
CA ILE A 129 5.59 1.18 -15.54
C ILE A 129 6.18 2.47 -16.12
N LYS A 130 7.47 2.42 -16.48
CA LYS A 130 8.21 3.52 -17.12
C LYS A 130 8.56 3.14 -18.54
N THR A 131 7.56 3.08 -19.40
CA THR A 131 7.70 2.60 -20.77
C THR A 131 7.75 3.76 -21.75
N ASN A 132 8.34 3.51 -22.92
CA ASN A 132 8.52 4.48 -23.99
C ASN A 132 7.50 4.34 -25.12
N ASN A 133 6.56 3.40 -25.04
CA ASN A 133 5.43 3.27 -25.95
C ASN A 133 4.21 2.66 -25.25
N TRP A 134 3.04 2.82 -25.88
CA TRP A 134 1.76 2.34 -25.38
C TRP A 134 1.69 0.82 -25.23
N GLU A 135 2.19 0.08 -26.22
CA GLU A 135 2.13 -1.40 -26.23
C GLU A 135 2.83 -1.99 -25.00
N ASN A 136 4.04 -1.50 -24.69
CA ASN A 136 4.77 -1.87 -23.49
C ASN A 136 4.02 -1.44 -22.22
N CYS A 137 3.46 -0.23 -22.18
CA CYS A 137 2.68 0.25 -21.03
C CYS A 137 1.53 -0.70 -20.72
N LEU A 138 0.75 -1.04 -21.76
CA LEU A 138 -0.37 -1.96 -21.67
C LEU A 138 0.07 -3.37 -21.26
N GLY A 139 1.21 -3.85 -21.76
CA GLY A 139 1.83 -5.11 -21.34
C GLY A 139 2.17 -5.14 -19.85
N HIS A 140 2.77 -4.07 -19.33
CA HIS A 140 3.09 -3.93 -17.90
C HIS A 140 1.83 -3.83 -17.03
N LEU A 141 0.81 -3.08 -17.45
CA LEU A 141 -0.48 -3.04 -16.77
C LEU A 141 -1.13 -4.43 -16.72
N ARG A 142 -1.05 -5.20 -17.81
CA ARG A 142 -1.47 -6.61 -17.85
C ARG A 142 -0.82 -7.41 -16.75
N GLN A 143 0.49 -7.28 -16.62
CA GLN A 143 1.28 -8.04 -15.67
C GLN A 143 0.87 -7.69 -14.24
N VAL A 144 0.71 -6.39 -13.93
CA VAL A 144 0.30 -5.92 -12.61
C VAL A 144 -1.08 -6.48 -12.24
N ILE A 145 -2.05 -6.39 -13.14
CA ILE A 145 -3.41 -6.92 -12.92
C ILE A 145 -3.39 -8.44 -12.81
N ALA A 146 -2.69 -9.15 -13.69
CA ALA A 146 -2.61 -10.60 -13.67
C ALA A 146 -1.97 -11.14 -12.39
N THR A 147 -0.92 -10.48 -11.88
CA THR A 147 -0.31 -10.82 -10.60
C THR A 147 -1.29 -10.64 -9.44
N GLU A 148 -2.10 -9.59 -9.47
CA GLU A 148 -3.10 -9.38 -8.42
C GLU A 148 -4.29 -10.35 -8.53
N CYS A 149 -4.73 -10.70 -9.74
CA CYS A 149 -5.68 -11.79 -9.95
C CYS A 149 -5.13 -13.13 -9.45
N TYR A 150 -3.85 -13.43 -9.71
CA TYR A 150 -3.21 -14.65 -9.20
C TYR A 150 -3.26 -14.73 -7.67
N ARG A 151 -3.07 -13.61 -6.97
CA ARG A 151 -3.19 -13.57 -5.50
C ARG A 151 -4.58 -13.96 -5.00
N HIS A 152 -5.61 -13.73 -5.80
CA HIS A 152 -7.00 -14.06 -5.51
C HIS A 152 -7.47 -15.31 -6.27
N GLU A 153 -6.55 -16.23 -6.61
CA GLU A 153 -6.87 -17.47 -7.32
C GLU A 153 -7.92 -18.33 -6.61
N TRP A 154 -8.01 -18.22 -5.27
CA TRP A 154 -9.03 -18.86 -4.45
C TRP A 154 -10.48 -18.48 -4.83
N LEU A 155 -10.70 -17.40 -5.60
CA LEU A 155 -12.02 -17.08 -6.17
C LEU A 155 -12.54 -18.14 -7.15
N LEU A 156 -11.63 -18.95 -7.71
CA LEU A 156 -11.99 -20.10 -8.55
C LEU A 156 -12.54 -21.27 -7.71
N ASP A 157 -12.30 -21.25 -6.39
CA ASP A 157 -12.80 -22.25 -5.47
C ASP A 157 -14.22 -21.90 -5.01
N GLY A 158 -15.12 -22.87 -5.09
CA GLY A 158 -16.53 -22.67 -4.75
C GLY A 158 -17.33 -21.92 -5.83
N ASN A 159 -18.65 -21.96 -5.73
CA ASN A 159 -19.58 -21.37 -6.71
C ASN A 159 -19.66 -19.82 -6.60
N ILE A 160 -18.52 -19.14 -6.40
CA ILE A 160 -18.44 -17.67 -6.32
C ILE A 160 -18.58 -17.06 -7.71
N LEU A 161 -17.79 -17.59 -8.65
CA LEU A 161 -17.77 -17.21 -10.05
C LEU A 161 -18.63 -18.18 -10.87
N ASN A 162 -19.44 -17.64 -11.77
CA ASN A 162 -20.10 -18.45 -12.80
C ASN A 162 -19.11 -18.88 -13.89
N ALA A 163 -19.53 -19.74 -14.84
CA ALA A 163 -18.65 -20.26 -15.89
C ALA A 163 -17.98 -19.17 -16.74
N GLU A 164 -18.72 -18.15 -17.14
CA GLU A 164 -18.19 -17.03 -17.94
C GLU A 164 -17.18 -16.18 -17.14
N GLU A 165 -17.49 -15.92 -15.87
CA GLU A 165 -16.60 -15.20 -14.95
C GLU A 165 -15.32 -15.98 -14.68
N GLN A 166 -15.38 -17.30 -14.56
CA GLN A 166 -14.21 -18.17 -14.41
C GLN A 166 -13.31 -18.12 -15.65
N GLU A 167 -13.89 -18.20 -16.86
CA GLU A 167 -13.13 -18.09 -18.10
C GLU A 167 -12.43 -16.73 -18.22
N LEU A 168 -13.14 -15.64 -17.93
CA LEU A 168 -12.59 -14.29 -17.94
C LEU A 168 -11.47 -14.14 -16.89
N PHE A 169 -11.68 -14.63 -15.67
CA PHE A 169 -10.67 -14.60 -14.60
C PHE A 169 -9.39 -15.34 -15.04
N LEU A 170 -9.54 -16.54 -15.63
CA LEU A 170 -8.41 -17.32 -16.15
C LEU A 170 -7.73 -16.64 -17.34
N ALA A 171 -8.47 -15.93 -18.19
CA ALA A 171 -7.90 -15.15 -19.29
C ALA A 171 -7.06 -13.96 -18.77
N ILE A 172 -7.56 -13.22 -17.78
CA ILE A 172 -6.83 -12.10 -17.15
C ILE A 172 -5.59 -12.62 -16.42
N LYS A 173 -5.75 -13.62 -15.54
CA LYS A 173 -4.64 -14.27 -14.80
C LYS A 173 -3.58 -14.82 -15.77
N GLY A 174 -4.03 -15.43 -16.87
CA GLY A 174 -3.18 -15.98 -17.92
C GLY A 174 -2.57 -14.95 -18.87
N ARG A 175 -2.84 -13.65 -18.70
CA ARG A 175 -2.41 -12.56 -19.60
C ARG A 175 -2.87 -12.74 -21.06
N ARG A 176 -3.99 -13.44 -21.26
CA ARG A 176 -4.62 -13.70 -22.57
C ARG A 176 -5.85 -12.83 -22.83
N ALA A 177 -6.32 -12.08 -21.83
CA ALA A 177 -7.41 -11.14 -21.97
C ALA A 177 -7.09 -10.06 -23.02
N SER A 178 -8.09 -9.78 -23.86
CA SER A 178 -8.12 -8.67 -24.80
C SER A 178 -7.97 -7.32 -24.07
N GLN A 179 -7.71 -6.26 -24.82
CA GLN A 179 -7.65 -4.92 -24.22
C GLN A 179 -8.99 -4.52 -23.57
N TYR A 180 -10.11 -4.79 -24.25
CA TYR A 180 -11.46 -4.50 -23.73
C TYR A 180 -11.73 -5.20 -22.39
N GLU A 181 -11.38 -6.48 -22.29
CA GLU A 181 -11.53 -7.24 -21.04
C GLU A 181 -10.62 -6.73 -19.92
N LEU A 182 -9.40 -6.27 -20.27
CA LEU A 182 -8.47 -5.71 -19.30
C LEU A 182 -8.94 -4.36 -18.74
N GLU A 183 -9.58 -3.53 -19.55
CA GLU A 183 -10.12 -2.24 -19.10
C GLU A 183 -11.18 -2.43 -18.00
N ALA A 184 -11.97 -3.51 -18.08
CA ALA A 184 -12.98 -3.86 -17.08
C ALA A 184 -12.45 -4.75 -15.94
N SER A 185 -11.25 -5.32 -16.06
CA SER A 185 -10.79 -6.42 -15.19
C SER A 185 -10.71 -6.06 -13.71
N LEU A 186 -10.28 -4.83 -13.39
CA LEU A 186 -10.23 -4.38 -12.00
C LEU A 186 -11.64 -4.25 -11.42
N SER A 187 -12.60 -3.70 -12.18
CA SER A 187 -13.99 -3.62 -11.73
C SER A 187 -14.56 -5.01 -11.45
N HIS A 188 -14.31 -5.97 -12.35
CA HIS A 188 -14.72 -7.36 -12.15
C HIS A 188 -14.11 -7.96 -10.89
N LEU A 189 -12.80 -7.81 -10.69
CA LEU A 189 -12.12 -8.31 -9.50
C LEU A 189 -12.71 -7.76 -8.20
N LEU A 190 -13.02 -6.46 -8.15
CA LEU A 190 -13.65 -5.86 -6.97
C LEU A 190 -15.04 -6.46 -6.70
N ILE A 191 -15.86 -6.64 -7.74
CA ILE A 191 -17.20 -7.24 -7.61
C ILE A 191 -17.11 -8.69 -7.12
N TRP A 192 -16.18 -9.46 -7.65
CA TRP A 192 -15.98 -10.86 -7.27
C TRP A 192 -15.54 -10.99 -5.81
N LEU A 193 -14.62 -10.13 -5.36
CA LEU A 193 -14.16 -10.11 -3.98
C LEU A 193 -15.26 -9.69 -3.00
N GLU A 194 -16.07 -8.69 -3.35
CA GLU A 194 -17.21 -8.29 -2.55
C GLU A 194 -18.24 -9.42 -2.45
N ARG A 195 -18.55 -10.08 -3.57
CA ARG A 195 -19.47 -11.24 -3.60
C ARG A 195 -18.95 -12.41 -2.75
N ALA A 196 -17.66 -12.70 -2.84
CA ALA A 196 -17.03 -13.79 -2.12
C ALA A 196 -16.97 -13.58 -0.61
N THR A 197 -16.80 -12.32 -0.18
CA THR A 197 -16.50 -12.01 1.22
C THR A 197 -17.66 -11.37 1.98
N GLY A 198 -18.65 -10.81 1.27
CA GLY A 198 -19.72 -9.99 1.86
C GLY A 198 -19.23 -8.63 2.38
N GLU A 199 -17.97 -8.27 2.12
CA GLU A 199 -17.32 -7.06 2.63
C GLU A 199 -16.89 -6.15 1.47
N ARG A 200 -16.90 -4.84 1.69
CA ARG A 200 -16.40 -3.89 0.71
C ARG A 200 -14.89 -4.06 0.51
N VAL A 201 -14.44 -3.81 -0.71
CA VAL A 201 -13.03 -3.94 -1.09
C VAL A 201 -12.27 -2.62 -0.89
N VAL A 202 -11.09 -2.71 -0.29
CA VAL A 202 -10.16 -1.57 -0.18
C VAL A 202 -9.18 -1.62 -1.35
N LEU A 203 -9.29 -0.69 -2.30
CA LEU A 203 -8.37 -0.55 -3.42
C LEU A 203 -7.25 0.44 -3.08
N LEU A 204 -6.00 -0.02 -3.11
CA LEU A 204 -4.80 0.77 -2.87
C LEU A 204 -3.94 0.78 -4.14
N ILE A 205 -3.65 1.96 -4.66
CA ILE A 205 -2.82 2.15 -5.86
C ILE A 205 -1.62 3.02 -5.50
N ASP A 206 -0.41 2.48 -5.62
CA ASP A 206 0.84 3.21 -5.41
C ASP A 206 1.44 3.69 -6.74
N GLU A 207 2.02 4.89 -6.73
CA GLU A 207 2.64 5.55 -7.90
C GLU A 207 1.73 5.60 -9.14
N TYR A 208 0.42 5.85 -8.92
CA TYR A 208 -0.61 5.90 -9.98
C TYR A 208 -0.29 6.89 -11.11
N ASP A 209 0.51 7.91 -10.83
CA ASP A 209 0.93 8.97 -11.74
C ASP A 209 2.08 8.54 -12.68
N THR A 210 2.77 7.44 -12.38
CA THR A 210 3.95 6.99 -13.14
C THR A 210 3.63 6.67 -14.62
N PRO A 211 2.61 5.86 -14.96
CA PRO A 211 2.26 5.60 -16.35
C PRO A 211 1.81 6.86 -17.11
N ILE A 212 1.09 7.76 -16.42
CA ILE A 212 0.59 9.02 -17.00
C ILE A 212 1.78 9.92 -17.38
N HIS A 213 2.75 10.06 -16.47
CA HIS A 213 3.97 10.82 -16.77
C HIS A 213 4.79 10.20 -17.89
N ALA A 214 4.93 8.86 -17.92
CA ALA A 214 5.64 8.16 -18.99
C ALA A 214 4.98 8.39 -20.35
N GLY A 215 3.65 8.34 -20.41
CA GLY A 215 2.88 8.58 -21.63
C GLY A 215 2.98 10.02 -22.13
N TYR A 216 2.97 11.00 -21.22
CA TYR A 216 3.21 12.40 -21.57
C TYR A 216 4.62 12.62 -22.15
N GLN A 217 5.64 12.00 -21.55
CA GLN A 217 7.03 12.16 -22.01
C GLN A 217 7.32 11.43 -23.33
N SER A 218 6.61 10.35 -23.61
CA SER A 218 6.88 9.45 -24.72
C SER A 218 5.86 9.54 -25.85
N GLY A 219 5.00 10.57 -25.84
CA GLY A 219 4.05 10.83 -26.93
C GLY A 219 2.95 9.78 -27.09
N PHE A 220 2.46 9.16 -26.02
CA PHE A 220 1.38 8.14 -26.14
C PHE A 220 0.06 8.71 -26.69
N TYR A 221 -0.08 10.03 -26.67
CA TYR A 221 -1.28 10.78 -27.02
C TYR A 221 -1.15 11.54 -28.34
N GLU A 222 -0.02 11.38 -29.03
CA GLU A 222 0.23 11.88 -30.40
C GLU A 222 -0.12 10.80 -31.43
#